data_AF-A0A945LY41-F1
#
_entry.id   AF-A0A945LY41-F1
#
_cell.length_a   1.000
_cell.length_b   1.000
_cell.length_c   1.000
_cell.angle_alpha   90.00
_cell.angle_beta   90.00
_cell.angle_gamma   90.00
#
_symmetry.space_group_name_H-M   'P 1'
#
loop_
_entity.id
_entity.type
_entity.pdbx_description
1 polymer ?
#
loop_
_entity_poly.entity_id
_entity_poly.type
_entity_poly.pdbx_seq_one_letter_code
_entity_poly.pdbx_strand_id
1 'polypeptide(L)'
;MINIFYDDRCPLCCKEIEYYKKIPSPAILNWCGISEHTATLEKYGISYLDSLKILHAVNTEGKTYKGVDTFVLIWQHLARWKYLAWFVRLPLIYQMSKLTYSIFAYWRFKNLDHCVIEKKL
;
A
#
# COMPACT_ATOMS: atom_id res chain seq x y z
N MET A 1 9.65 12.98 -3.62
CA MET A 1 8.92 11.81 -4.14
C MET A 1 8.36 11.01 -2.97
N ILE A 2 7.20 10.38 -3.15
CA ILE A 2 6.55 9.50 -2.20
C ILE A 2 6.79 8.07 -2.69
N ASN A 3 7.51 7.28 -1.91
CA ASN A 3 7.78 5.88 -2.24
C ASN A 3 6.62 5.02 -1.74
N ILE A 4 6.06 4.20 -2.61
CA ILE A 4 4.93 3.31 -2.32
C ILE A 4 5.43 1.88 -2.44
N PHE A 5 5.45 1.17 -1.33
CA PHE A 5 5.89 -0.21 -1.21
C PHE A 5 4.70 -1.16 -1.30
N TYR A 6 4.75 -2.07 -2.25
CA TYR A 6 3.71 -3.06 -2.49
C TYR A 6 4.32 -4.43 -2.83
N ASP A 7 3.53 -5.48 -2.59
CA ASP A 7 3.85 -6.85 -3.00
C ASP A 7 3.78 -6.99 -4.52
N ASP A 8 4.93 -7.01 -5.17
CA ASP A 8 5.11 -7.14 -6.60
C ASP A 8 5.03 -8.60 -7.10
N ARG A 9 4.87 -9.57 -6.19
CA ARG A 9 4.60 -10.97 -6.50
C ARG A 9 3.13 -11.33 -6.37
N CYS A 10 2.32 -10.49 -5.71
CA CYS A 10 0.87 -10.69 -5.62
C CYS A 10 0.15 -10.15 -6.87
N PRO A 11 -0.52 -11.01 -7.67
CA PRO A 11 -1.22 -10.57 -8.88
C PRO A 11 -2.30 -9.52 -8.64
N LEU A 12 -2.97 -9.58 -7.49
CA LEU A 12 -3.99 -8.61 -7.11
C LEU A 12 -3.37 -7.23 -6.83
N CYS A 13 -2.31 -7.19 -6.03
CA CYS A 13 -1.59 -5.95 -5.72
C CYS A 13 -1.00 -5.33 -6.99
N CYS A 14 -0.35 -6.13 -7.84
CA CYS A 14 0.16 -5.66 -9.13
C CYS A 14 -0.95 -5.08 -10.01
N LYS A 15 -2.09 -5.76 -10.13
CA LYS A 15 -3.22 -5.26 -10.94
C LYS A 15 -3.76 -3.93 -10.40
N GLU A 16 -3.82 -3.75 -9.09
CA GLU A 16 -4.22 -2.50 -8.46
C GLU A 16 -3.21 -1.37 -8.74
N ILE A 17 -1.92 -1.63 -8.56
CA ILE A 17 -0.87 -0.63 -8.81
C ILE A 17 -0.79 -0.24 -10.29
N GLU A 18 -0.88 -1.22 -11.21
CA GLU A 18 -0.93 -0.96 -12.65
C GLU A 18 -2.15 -0.13 -13.06
N TYR A 19 -3.28 -0.31 -12.37
CA TYR A 19 -4.44 0.57 -12.55
C TYR A 19 -4.13 2.01 -12.11
N TYR A 20 -3.51 2.21 -10.96
CA TYR A 20 -3.13 3.56 -10.50
C TYR A 20 -2.08 4.23 -11.40
N LYS A 21 -1.10 3.48 -11.91
CA LYS A 21 -0.08 3.99 -12.86
C LYS A 21 -0.69 4.54 -14.16
N LYS A 22 -1.82 4.00 -14.60
CA LYS A 22 -2.54 4.47 -15.81
C LYS A 22 -3.29 5.78 -15.59
N ILE A 23 -3.51 6.18 -14.34
CA ILE A 23 -4.22 7.41 -14.02
C ILE A 23 -3.21 8.55 -14.04
N PRO A 24 -3.46 9.64 -14.80
CA PRO A 24 -2.60 10.81 -14.77
C PRO A 24 -2.44 11.33 -13.35
N SER A 25 -1.20 11.31 -12.86
CA SER A 25 -0.82 11.82 -11.55
C SER A 25 0.43 12.68 -11.68
N PRO A 26 0.67 13.63 -10.75
CA PRO A 26 1.97 14.29 -10.66
C PRO A 26 3.07 13.24 -10.55
N ALA A 27 4.25 13.52 -11.11
CA ALA A 27 5.44 12.64 -11.07
C ALA A 27 6.07 12.52 -9.65
N ILE A 28 5.24 12.59 -8.61
CA ILE A 28 5.63 12.55 -7.21
C ILE A 28 5.54 11.13 -6.64
N LEU A 29 4.71 10.26 -7.20
CA LEU A 29 4.51 8.88 -6.73
C LEU A 29 5.54 7.95 -7.38
N ASN A 30 6.31 7.26 -6.54
CA ASN A 30 7.28 6.25 -6.96
C ASN A 30 6.79 4.87 -6.48
N TRP A 31 6.68 3.90 -7.38
CA TRP A 31 6.12 2.58 -7.09
C TRP A 31 7.27 1.58 -6.91
N CYS A 32 7.47 1.11 -5.70
CA CYS A 32 8.58 0.23 -5.31
C CYS A 32 8.05 -1.18 -5.01
N GLY A 33 8.40 -2.16 -5.82
CA GLY A 33 8.14 -3.58 -5.52
C GLY A 33 9.03 -4.05 -4.37
N ILE A 34 8.45 -4.65 -3.35
CA ILE A 34 9.20 -5.03 -2.14
C ILE A 34 10.23 -6.13 -2.37
N SER A 35 10.08 -6.96 -3.41
CA SER A 35 11.02 -8.06 -3.67
C SER A 35 12.45 -7.58 -3.97
N GLU A 36 12.60 -6.39 -4.56
CA GLU A 36 13.90 -5.76 -4.87
C GLU A 36 14.29 -4.66 -3.87
N HIS A 37 13.37 -4.23 -3.00
CA HIS A 37 13.53 -3.06 -2.12
C HIS A 37 13.56 -3.41 -0.63
N THR A 38 13.88 -4.65 -0.28
CA THR A 38 13.93 -5.15 1.11
C THR A 38 14.83 -4.30 2.02
N ALA A 39 16.05 -3.98 1.57
CA ALA A 39 16.97 -3.12 2.31
C ALA A 39 16.43 -1.70 2.55
N THR A 40 15.59 -1.20 1.63
CA THR A 40 14.95 0.11 1.79
C THR A 40 13.84 0.06 2.84
N LEU A 41 13.08 -1.04 2.91
CA LEU A 41 12.06 -1.24 3.95
C LEU A 41 12.68 -1.25 5.35
N GLU A 42 13.79 -1.98 5.52
CA GLU A 42 14.51 -2.04 6.79
C GLU A 42 14.99 -0.67 7.25
N LYS A 43 15.50 0.16 6.32
CA LYS A 43 15.92 1.54 6.61
C LYS A 43 14.78 2.39 7.17
N TYR A 44 13.54 2.14 6.76
CA TYR A 44 12.35 2.84 7.25
C TYR A 44 11.67 2.12 8.44
N GLY A 45 12.29 1.06 8.97
CA GLY A 45 11.74 0.26 10.07
C GLY A 45 10.47 -0.51 9.69
N ILE A 46 10.28 -0.79 8.39
CA ILE A 46 9.11 -1.50 7.88
C ILE A 46 9.46 -2.98 7.75
N SER A 47 8.68 -3.85 8.41
CA SER A 47 8.86 -5.30 8.27
C SER A 47 8.48 -5.78 6.87
N TYR A 48 9.32 -6.62 6.28
CA TYR A 48 9.03 -7.28 5.01
C TYR A 48 7.70 -8.06 5.06
N LEU A 49 7.51 -8.85 6.12
CA LEU A 49 6.28 -9.64 6.32
C LEU A 49 5.02 -8.79 6.45
N ASP A 50 5.14 -7.58 7.01
CA ASP A 50 4.00 -6.66 7.09
C ASP A 50 3.75 -5.96 5.76
N SER A 51 4.80 -5.73 4.96
CA SER A 51 4.70 -5.16 3.62
C SER A 51 4.03 -6.10 2.61
N LEU A 52 4.18 -7.42 2.79
CA LEU A 52 3.43 -8.42 2.02
C LEU A 52 1.92 -8.32 2.28
N LYS A 53 1.52 -7.98 3.51
CA LYS A 53 0.11 -7.91 3.92
C LYS A 53 -0.51 -6.57 3.57
N ILE A 54 0.20 -5.49 3.83
CA ILE A 54 -0.31 -4.13 3.88
C ILE A 54 0.59 -3.21 3.05
N LEU A 55 -0.01 -2.34 2.23
CA LEU A 55 0.74 -1.31 1.50
C LEU A 55 1.36 -0.30 2.47
N HIS A 56 2.61 0.06 2.21
CA HIS A 56 3.31 1.11 2.94
C HIS A 56 3.68 2.24 2.01
N ALA A 57 3.73 3.46 2.52
CA ALA A 57 4.30 4.57 1.79
C ALA A 57 5.19 5.42 2.68
N VAL A 58 6.21 6.03 2.09
CA VAL A 58 7.12 6.94 2.78
C VAL A 58 7.15 8.25 2.01
N ASN A 59 6.82 9.35 2.66
CA ASN A 59 6.87 10.68 2.05
C ASN A 59 8.30 11.25 2.03
N THR A 60 8.47 12.44 1.46
CA THR A 60 9.76 13.14 1.39
C THR A 60 10.37 13.50 2.74
N GLU A 61 9.56 13.57 3.78
CA GLU A 61 9.98 13.91 5.15
C GLU A 61 10.39 12.66 5.95
N GLY A 62 10.31 11.46 5.34
CA GLY A 62 10.58 10.20 6.00
C GLY A 62 9.42 9.68 6.86
N LYS A 63 8.24 10.29 6.77
CA LYS A 63 7.03 9.82 7.46
C LYS A 63 6.45 8.59 6.76
N THR A 64 6.26 7.54 7.54
CA THR A 64 5.69 6.27 7.08
C THR A 64 4.17 6.24 7.24
N TYR A 65 3.48 5.79 6.20
CA TYR A 65 2.05 5.58 6.10
C TYR A 65 1.80 4.08 5.85
N LYS A 66 0.66 3.56 6.34
CA LYS A 66 0.31 2.14 6.24
C LYS A 66 -1.16 1.91 5.92
N GLY A 67 -1.45 0.92 5.09
CA GLY A 67 -2.80 0.47 4.76
C GLY A 67 -3.67 1.60 4.21
N VAL A 68 -4.82 1.83 4.85
CA VAL A 68 -5.77 2.89 4.45
C VAL A 68 -5.09 4.26 4.36
N ASP A 69 -4.13 4.55 5.25
CA ASP A 69 -3.40 5.83 5.21
C ASP A 69 -2.55 5.95 3.93
N THR A 70 -2.00 4.84 3.43
CA THR A 70 -1.29 4.77 2.14
C THR A 70 -2.25 4.98 0.96
N PHE A 71 -3.42 4.33 0.97
CA PHE A 71 -4.43 4.53 -0.09
C PHE A 71 -4.93 5.96 -0.15
N VAL A 72 -5.24 6.55 1.00
CA VAL A 72 -5.64 7.95 1.10
C VAL A 72 -4.54 8.87 0.55
N LEU A 73 -3.27 8.58 0.83
CA LEU A 73 -2.14 9.34 0.29
C LEU A 73 -2.07 9.23 -1.25
N ILE A 74 -2.19 8.01 -1.80
CA ILE A 74 -2.21 7.78 -3.26
C ILE A 74 -3.36 8.57 -3.90
N TRP A 75 -4.58 8.37 -3.40
CA TRP A 75 -5.79 8.97 -3.97
C TRP A 75 -5.81 10.49 -3.90
N GLN A 76 -5.14 11.12 -2.92
CA GLN A 76 -4.94 12.57 -2.89
C GLN A 76 -4.12 13.09 -4.07
N HIS A 77 -3.22 12.27 -4.62
CA HIS A 77 -2.38 12.61 -5.75
C HIS A 77 -2.93 12.14 -7.10
N LEU A 78 -3.99 11.33 -7.12
CA LEU A 78 -4.67 10.92 -8.35
C LEU A 78 -5.87 11.85 -8.63
N ALA A 79 -5.87 12.53 -9.79
CA ALA A 79 -6.84 13.60 -10.09
C ALA A 79 -8.32 13.23 -9.86
N ARG A 80 -8.75 12.02 -10.26
CA ARG A 80 -10.13 11.53 -10.13
C ARG A 80 -10.47 10.98 -8.73
N TRP A 81 -9.47 10.58 -7.96
CA TRP A 81 -9.66 9.87 -6.69
C TRP A 81 -9.59 10.80 -5.47
N LYS A 82 -9.29 12.09 -5.65
CA LYS A 82 -9.24 13.09 -4.57
C LYS A 82 -10.53 13.13 -3.75
N TYR A 83 -11.68 13.04 -4.42
CA TYR A 83 -12.99 13.03 -3.74
C TYR A 83 -13.17 11.77 -2.89
N LEU A 84 -12.70 10.61 -3.35
CA LEU A 84 -12.74 9.40 -2.56
C LEU A 84 -11.80 9.48 -1.36
N ALA A 85 -10.60 10.04 -1.55
CA ALA A 85 -9.67 10.28 -0.46
C ALA A 85 -10.29 11.17 0.63
N TRP A 86 -11.02 12.22 0.22
CA TRP A 86 -11.72 13.11 1.13
C TRP A 86 -12.87 12.39 1.85
N PHE A 87 -13.67 11.61 1.13
CA PHE A 87 -14.77 10.83 1.71
C PHE A 87 -14.29 9.81 2.74
N VAL A 88 -13.23 9.06 2.43
CA VAL A 88 -12.65 8.04 3.33
C VAL A 88 -12.00 8.68 4.57
N ARG A 89 -11.63 9.96 4.53
CA ARG A 89 -11.11 10.69 5.71
C ARG A 89 -12.19 11.10 6.71
N LEU A 90 -13.49 10.97 6.38
CA LEU A 90 -14.55 11.20 7.35
C LEU A 90 -14.39 10.23 8.53
N PRO A 91 -14.48 10.68 9.79
CA PRO A 91 -14.03 9.91 10.96
C PRO A 91 -14.70 8.54 11.08
N LEU A 92 -16.00 8.46 10.81
CA LEU A 92 -16.76 7.21 10.83
C LEU A 92 -16.33 6.27 9.69
N ILE A 93 -16.18 6.82 8.48
CA ILE A 93 -15.82 6.05 7.28
C ILE A 93 -14.38 5.56 7.38
N TYR A 94 -13.50 6.38 7.93
CA TYR A 94 -12.09 6.07 8.14
C TYR A 94 -11.92 4.87 9.09
N GLN A 95 -12.64 4.89 10.23
CA GLN A 95 -12.62 3.78 11.18
C GLN A 95 -13.14 2.49 10.54
N MET A 96 -14.26 2.57 9.83
CA MET A 96 -14.83 1.42 9.10
C MET A 96 -13.85 0.90 8.04
N SER A 97 -13.24 1.80 7.26
CA SER A 97 -12.28 1.46 6.21
C SER A 97 -11.03 0.78 6.78
N LYS A 98 -10.55 1.23 7.95
CA LYS A 98 -9.42 0.58 8.63
C LYS A 98 -9.77 -0.84 9.04
N LEU A 99 -10.94 -1.05 9.63
CA LEU A 99 -11.37 -2.37 10.06
C LEU A 99 -11.57 -3.32 8.87
N THR A 100 -12.32 -2.89 7.85
CA THR A 100 -12.59 -3.70 6.66
C THR A 100 -11.32 -4.03 5.91
N TYR A 101 -10.43 -3.06 5.74
CA TYR A 101 -9.15 -3.28 5.08
C TYR A 101 -8.25 -4.25 5.86
N SER A 102 -8.17 -4.14 7.19
CA SER A 102 -7.38 -5.08 7.99
C SER A 102 -7.90 -6.52 7.89
N ILE A 103 -9.22 -6.71 7.90
CA ILE A 103 -9.85 -8.03 7.71
C ILE A 103 -9.54 -8.57 6.31
N PHE A 104 -9.73 -7.74 5.28
CA PHE A 104 -9.44 -8.12 3.90
C PHE A 104 -7.97 -8.46 3.69
N ALA A 105 -7.04 -7.65 4.20
CA ALA A 105 -5.61 -7.88 4.09
C ALA A 105 -5.19 -9.20 4.75
N TYR A 106 -5.74 -9.50 5.94
CA TYR A 106 -5.49 -10.77 6.62
C TYR A 106 -6.05 -11.97 5.84
N TRP A 107 -7.29 -11.88 5.37
CA TRP A 107 -7.94 -12.92 4.58
C TRP A 107 -7.17 -13.17 3.27
N ARG A 108 -6.79 -12.10 2.55
CA ARG A 108 -5.98 -12.16 1.32
C ARG A 108 -4.65 -12.86 1.58
N PHE A 109 -3.92 -12.45 2.61
CA PHE A 109 -2.62 -13.03 2.96
C PHE A 109 -2.71 -14.52 3.30
N LYS A 110 -3.78 -14.96 3.96
CA LYS A 110 -4.01 -16.38 4.28
C LYS A 110 -4.29 -17.24 3.04
N ASN A 111 -4.88 -16.67 2.00
CA ASN A 111 -5.31 -17.39 0.80
C ASN A 111 -4.32 -17.29 -0.38
N LEU A 112 -3.14 -16.68 -0.19
CA LEU A 112 -2.10 -16.58 -1.23
C LEU A 112 -1.00 -17.62 -0.99
N ASP A 113 -0.87 -18.57 -1.91
CA ASP A 113 0.05 -19.71 -1.77
C ASP A 113 1.54 -19.29 -1.67
N HIS A 114 1.96 -18.21 -2.33
CA HIS A 114 3.34 -17.72 -2.26
C HIS A 114 3.69 -17.06 -0.91
N CYS A 115 2.69 -16.52 -0.20
CA CYS A 115 2.89 -15.97 1.15
C CYS A 115 3.08 -17.09 2.21
N VAL A 116 2.52 -18.28 1.96
CA VAL A 116 2.67 -19.44 2.85
C VAL A 116 4.10 -19.99 2.82
N ILE A 117 4.80 -19.86 1.69
CA ILE A 117 6.18 -20.29 1.51
C ILE A 117 7.15 -19.37 2.27
N GLU A 118 6.99 -18.05 2.15
CA GLU A 118 7.85 -17.08 2.86
C GLU A 118 7.64 -17.08 4.38
N LYS A 119 6.47 -17.53 4.87
CA LYS A 119 6.21 -17.71 6.31
C LYS A 119 6.91 -18.92 6.92
N LYS A 120 7.53 -19.77 6.09
CA LYS A 120 8.19 -21.03 6.48
C LYS A 120 9.72 -20.94 6.45
N LEU A 121 10.26 -19.80 6.01
CA LEU A 121 11.65 -19.38 6.12
C LEU A 121 11.83 -18.52 7.37
#